data_AF-A0A2N2EQE8-F1
#
_entry.id   AF-A0A2N2EQE8-F1
#
_cell.length_a   1.000
_cell.length_b   1.000
_cell.length_c   1.000
_cell.angle_alpha   90.00
_cell.angle_beta   90.00
_cell.angle_gamma   90.00
#
_symmetry.space_group_name_H-M   'P 1'
#
loop_
_entity.id
_entity.type
_entity.pdbx_description
1 polymer ?
#
loop_
_entity_poly.entity_id
_entity_poly.type
_entity_poly.pdbx_seq_one_letter_code
_entity_poly.pdbx_strand_id
1 'polypeptide(L)'
;MRNNILSLFLLVALPGGAFAAEAKILSMSGAVEVRPTREGQWTSASENMEIAEGGGIRTGAEGGAVVLMPNKSKIWLKEGTALEIEQRQTLASRLALVFGKIKVRVPHLMRKEKFEVRTPAAVCAVRGTEFTMGATESGKTDVQVLFGEVKFKFTVPQAKGRSEFNIPQGQGLMSPEEGKPAKPVLLTAKQERAALESWNPGLSAEQRQEGLIQKENDRAQIKDFARATASAENAVKGFLNVVKESDLEAGRTLRDVHGNVVRVDQRLMRPDDRTLQFFNLVKRPTYADFTGPVGGFTYNGGAMTERLDMARLEFVFNADLPQRIEEWPGFFDSNSVRAERSAFIFANKSQGDEYIFTIAELYKYDAARDELVNNIRVVDSGAALTNTTDRDVVITGFTDAAGLNKIAAGDIVDSGGGYLDDGAANPLTGLRWAIKYTPTGGESGYYEKVGDPSLYQYSADAYVIGANISPAASNMIWIARENYVINNSGGIKSVDDFTSSGLDPFSVLKETAGQTIMYVKKAATEPGTWTTSLNADGSKNYSNVYAGIDTADWFVTAGLPYSSGTNIDLVIVPDLALAAVQRMLPALSAMNE
;
A
#
# COMPACT_ATOMS: atom_id res chain seq x y z
N MET A 1 52.78 39.73 40.65
CA MET A 1 51.44 39.48 40.07
C MET A 1 51.42 38.07 39.53
N ARG A 2 50.42 37.20 39.68
CA ARG A 2 49.26 37.07 40.56
C ARG A 2 48.74 35.65 40.28
N ASN A 3 48.46 34.87 41.33
CA ASN A 3 47.55 33.70 41.37
C ASN A 3 47.93 32.45 40.56
N ASN A 4 47.43 31.24 40.82
CA ASN A 4 46.98 30.45 41.99
C ASN A 4 46.48 29.13 41.37
N ILE A 5 46.74 28.01 42.04
CA ILE A 5 45.81 26.90 42.30
C ILE A 5 44.95 26.39 41.11
N LEU A 6 45.22 25.14 40.69
CA LEU A 6 44.16 24.23 40.26
C LEU A 6 44.28 22.90 41.05
N SER A 7 44.04 22.98 42.36
CA SER A 7 43.38 21.91 43.09
C SER A 7 41.88 22.16 42.98
N LEU A 8 41.08 21.20 42.49
CA LEU A 8 39.90 20.68 43.18
C LEU A 8 39.19 19.60 42.33
N PHE A 9 38.74 18.54 42.99
CA PHE A 9 37.96 17.38 42.51
C PHE A 9 38.72 16.16 41.96
N LEU A 10 39.50 15.54 42.84
CA LEU A 10 39.51 14.08 42.96
C LEU A 10 38.94 13.73 44.35
N LEU A 11 37.61 13.59 44.44
CA LEU A 11 36.90 13.05 45.60
C LEU A 11 36.00 11.90 45.12
N VAL A 12 36.45 10.68 45.46
CA VAL A 12 35.67 9.54 45.96
C VAL A 12 34.22 9.40 45.46
N ALA A 13 33.90 8.28 44.80
CA ALA A 13 32.86 7.35 45.29
C ALA A 13 32.69 6.12 44.37
N LEU A 14 33.06 4.96 44.94
CA LEU A 14 32.37 3.67 44.96
C LEU A 14 31.68 3.15 43.67
N PRO A 15 31.94 1.90 43.25
CA PRO A 15 31.00 1.19 42.39
C PRO A 15 29.70 1.01 43.19
N GLY A 16 28.68 1.79 42.83
CA GLY A 16 27.32 1.61 43.33
C GLY A 16 26.82 0.25 42.88
N GLY A 17 27.04 -0.78 43.68
CA GLY A 17 26.23 -1.98 43.64
C GLY A 17 24.80 -1.53 43.87
N ALA A 18 24.00 -1.54 42.81
CA ALA A 18 22.58 -1.34 42.90
C ALA A 18 22.00 -2.54 43.65
N PHE A 19 21.96 -2.46 44.98
CA PHE A 19 21.15 -3.37 45.78
C PHE A 19 19.70 -3.14 45.37
N ALA A 20 19.10 -4.14 44.73
CA ALA A 20 17.70 -4.11 44.33
C ALA A 20 16.83 -3.95 45.60
N ALA A 21 15.96 -2.94 45.62
CA ALA A 21 15.02 -2.71 46.73
C ALA A 21 14.25 -3.98 47.08
N GLU A 22 13.96 -4.25 48.36
CA GLU A 22 13.42 -5.52 48.88
C GLU A 22 11.88 -5.70 48.75
N ALA A 23 11.38 -6.96 48.81
CA ALA A 23 10.04 -7.33 48.31
C ALA A 23 9.15 -7.36 49.54
N LYS A 24 8.10 -6.55 49.55
CA LYS A 24 7.41 -6.21 50.78
C LYS A 24 6.05 -6.84 50.82
N ILE A 25 5.70 -7.41 51.97
CA ILE A 25 4.33 -7.83 52.23
C ILE A 25 3.53 -6.60 52.62
N LEU A 26 2.53 -6.23 51.81
CA LEU A 26 1.68 -5.08 52.05
C LEU A 26 0.54 -5.37 53.02
N SER A 27 -0.05 -6.55 52.93
CA SER A 27 -1.14 -6.98 53.82
C SER A 27 -1.22 -8.50 53.86
N MET A 28 -1.71 -9.03 54.97
CA MET A 28 -1.92 -10.46 55.17
C MET A 28 -3.19 -10.73 55.98
N SER A 29 -3.75 -11.93 55.81
CA SER A 29 -4.88 -12.43 56.57
C SER A 29 -4.69 -13.94 56.76
N GLY A 30 -5.10 -14.48 57.91
CA GLY A 30 -4.87 -15.89 58.26
C GLY A 30 -3.40 -16.24 58.48
N ALA A 31 -3.08 -17.54 58.46
CA ALA A 31 -1.72 -18.02 58.65
C ALA A 31 -0.88 -17.81 57.37
N VAL A 32 0.17 -16.98 57.46
CA VAL A 32 1.14 -16.74 56.38
C VAL A 32 2.54 -16.95 56.92
N GLU A 33 3.34 -17.73 56.22
CA GLU A 33 4.73 -17.99 56.58
C GLU A 33 5.65 -17.55 55.45
N VAL A 34 6.81 -17.03 55.84
CA VAL A 34 7.81 -16.48 54.94
C VAL A 34 9.13 -17.15 55.24
N ARG A 35 9.86 -17.42 54.16
CA ARG A 35 11.26 -17.84 54.19
C ARG A 35 12.09 -16.68 53.62
N PRO A 36 12.82 -15.90 54.44
CA PRO A 36 13.48 -14.68 53.99
C PRO A 36 14.56 -14.90 52.92
N THR A 37 15.27 -16.03 52.97
CA THR A 37 16.36 -16.41 52.05
C THR A 37 16.26 -17.89 51.68
N ARG A 38 17.01 -18.36 50.66
CA ARG A 38 16.97 -19.76 50.20
C ARG A 38 17.33 -20.80 51.28
N GLU A 39 18.17 -20.42 52.24
CA GLU A 39 18.64 -21.26 53.36
C GLU A 39 17.94 -20.96 54.69
N GLY A 40 16.97 -20.04 54.71
CA GLY A 40 16.23 -19.64 55.91
C GLY A 40 15.19 -20.68 56.35
N GLN A 41 14.82 -20.64 57.63
CA GLN A 41 13.66 -21.38 58.15
C GLN A 41 12.35 -20.63 57.84
N TRP A 42 11.24 -21.36 57.75
CA TRP A 42 9.92 -20.75 57.63
C TRP A 42 9.55 -20.09 58.96
N THR A 43 9.19 -18.81 58.91
CA THR A 43 8.77 -18.02 60.07
C THR A 43 7.42 -17.37 59.80
N SER A 44 6.64 -17.09 60.84
CA SER A 44 5.40 -16.32 60.69
C SER A 44 5.68 -14.97 60.05
N ALA A 45 4.89 -14.61 59.04
CA ALA A 45 5.03 -13.36 58.32
C ALA A 45 4.54 -12.18 59.18
N SER A 46 5.11 -10.99 58.98
CA SER A 46 4.61 -9.72 59.49
C SER A 46 4.39 -8.71 58.35
N GLU A 47 3.50 -7.74 58.55
CA GLU A 47 3.31 -6.66 57.57
C GLU A 47 4.59 -5.84 57.39
N ASN A 48 4.85 -5.40 56.16
CA ASN A 48 6.09 -4.76 55.70
C ASN A 48 7.36 -5.60 55.81
N MET A 49 7.26 -6.90 56.13
CA MET A 49 8.40 -7.80 56.10
C MET A 49 9.00 -7.86 54.70
N GLU A 50 10.33 -7.79 54.66
CA GLU A 50 11.11 -7.82 53.44
C GLU A 50 11.55 -9.25 53.11
N ILE A 51 11.46 -9.60 51.83
CA ILE A 51 11.81 -10.93 51.31
C ILE A 51 12.92 -10.74 50.29
N ALA A 52 14.02 -11.45 50.48
CA ALA A 52 15.19 -11.41 49.60
C ALA A 52 15.03 -12.36 48.40
N GLU A 53 15.96 -12.27 47.45
CA GLU A 53 16.04 -13.20 46.32
C GLU A 53 16.31 -14.64 46.81
N GLY A 54 15.59 -15.62 46.26
CA GLY A 54 15.54 -17.00 46.75
C GLY A 54 14.61 -17.23 47.96
N GLY A 55 13.99 -16.17 48.48
CA GLY A 55 12.97 -16.25 49.52
C GLY A 55 11.64 -16.80 49.02
N GLY A 56 10.83 -17.30 49.94
CA GLY A 56 9.53 -17.94 49.65
C GLY A 56 8.42 -17.43 50.56
N ILE A 57 7.18 -17.53 50.09
CA ILE A 57 5.97 -17.17 50.81
C ILE A 57 4.99 -18.32 50.68
N ARG A 58 4.41 -18.75 51.80
CA ARG A 58 3.33 -19.73 51.80
C ARG A 58 2.15 -19.27 52.64
N THR A 59 0.94 -19.53 52.15
CA THR A 59 -0.32 -19.24 52.85
C THR A 59 -0.99 -20.54 53.30
N GLY A 60 -1.55 -20.53 54.52
CA GLY A 60 -2.31 -21.65 55.08
C GLY A 60 -3.72 -21.77 54.49
N ALA A 61 -4.54 -22.64 55.10
CA ALA A 61 -5.88 -22.99 54.60
C ALA A 61 -6.91 -21.84 54.59
N GLU A 62 -6.68 -20.76 55.35
CA GLU A 62 -7.48 -19.52 55.34
C GLU A 62 -6.58 -18.29 55.12
N GLY A 63 -5.37 -18.50 54.58
CA GLY A 63 -4.33 -17.48 54.47
C GLY A 63 -4.40 -16.69 53.16
N GLY A 64 -4.25 -15.37 53.21
CA GLY A 64 -4.11 -14.50 52.04
C GLY A 64 -2.99 -13.49 52.25
N ALA A 65 -2.25 -13.16 51.19
CA ALA A 65 -1.15 -12.19 51.28
C ALA A 65 -1.07 -11.32 50.02
N VAL A 66 -0.62 -10.07 50.19
CA VAL A 66 -0.35 -9.15 49.09
C VAL A 66 1.12 -8.76 49.13
N VAL A 67 1.81 -8.96 48.02
CA VAL A 67 3.25 -8.72 47.89
C VAL A 67 3.49 -7.62 46.86
N LEU A 68 4.33 -6.66 47.22
CA LEU A 68 4.81 -5.61 46.34
C LEU A 68 6.25 -5.89 45.91
N MET A 69 6.42 -6.02 44.60
CA MET A 69 7.71 -6.17 43.95
C MET A 69 8.35 -4.79 43.70
N PRO A 70 9.68 -4.71 43.56
CA PRO A 70 10.40 -3.44 43.40
C PRO A 70 10.12 -2.78 42.05
N ASN A 71 9.72 -3.55 41.04
CA ASN A 71 9.19 -3.03 39.77
C ASN A 71 7.72 -2.56 39.87
N LYS A 72 7.20 -2.32 41.08
CA LYS A 72 5.82 -1.93 41.39
C LYS A 72 4.74 -2.96 40.99
N SER A 73 5.12 -4.20 40.68
CA SER A 73 4.14 -5.27 40.44
C SER A 73 3.48 -5.67 41.76
N LYS A 74 2.15 -5.86 41.74
CA LYS A 74 1.37 -6.33 42.90
C LYS A 74 0.95 -7.77 42.67
N ILE A 75 1.18 -8.63 43.66
CA ILE A 75 0.87 -10.05 43.62
C ILE A 75 -0.05 -10.36 44.81
N TRP A 76 -1.23 -10.89 44.52
CA TRP A 76 -2.16 -11.38 45.55
C TRP A 76 -2.09 -12.90 45.57
N LEU A 77 -1.90 -13.47 46.76
CA LEU A 77 -1.87 -14.91 47.03
C LEU A 77 -3.17 -15.31 47.74
N LYS A 78 -3.83 -16.37 47.26
CA LYS A 78 -4.98 -17.01 47.93
C LYS A 78 -4.53 -18.09 48.92
N GLU A 79 -5.46 -18.69 49.63
CA GLU A 79 -5.22 -19.83 50.53
C GLU A 79 -4.47 -20.97 49.85
N GLY A 80 -3.63 -21.68 50.61
CA GLY A 80 -2.87 -22.84 50.13
C GLY A 80 -1.91 -22.52 48.96
N THR A 81 -1.30 -21.34 48.95
CA THR A 81 -0.41 -20.90 47.87
C THR A 81 1.03 -20.82 48.34
N ALA A 82 1.95 -21.42 47.57
CA ALA A 82 3.40 -21.35 47.77
C ALA A 82 4.07 -20.69 46.56
N LEU A 83 4.74 -19.56 46.82
CA LEU A 83 5.42 -18.73 45.82
C LEU A 83 6.88 -18.49 46.23
N GLU A 84 7.81 -18.70 45.30
CA GLU A 84 9.24 -18.42 45.46
C GLU A 84 9.68 -17.29 44.54
N ILE A 85 10.53 -16.40 45.04
CA ILE A 85 11.08 -15.27 44.28
C ILE A 85 12.46 -15.69 43.76
N GLU A 86 12.55 -16.20 42.53
CA GLU A 86 13.80 -16.73 41.95
C GLU A 86 14.79 -15.63 41.56
N GLN A 87 14.31 -14.56 40.91
CA GLN A 87 15.17 -13.46 40.45
C GLN A 87 14.45 -12.14 40.62
N ARG A 88 15.19 -11.10 41.04
CA ARG A 88 14.61 -9.80 41.32
C ARG A 88 15.51 -8.63 41.01
N GLN A 89 15.99 -8.60 39.78
CA GLN A 89 16.75 -7.47 39.27
C GLN A 89 15.80 -6.41 38.71
N THR A 90 16.24 -5.15 38.71
CA THR A 90 15.49 -4.01 38.16
C THR A 90 15.05 -4.23 36.71
N LEU A 91 15.78 -5.06 35.97
CA LEU A 91 15.55 -5.39 34.56
C LEU A 91 14.98 -6.80 34.32
N ALA A 92 14.94 -7.67 35.33
CA ALA A 92 14.44 -9.04 35.20
C ALA A 92 13.87 -9.55 36.53
N SER A 93 12.56 -9.81 36.54
CA SER A 93 11.86 -10.43 37.67
C SER A 93 11.38 -11.81 37.27
N ARG A 94 11.77 -12.84 38.04
CA ARG A 94 11.30 -14.22 37.87
C ARG A 94 10.69 -14.74 39.16
N LEU A 95 9.45 -15.22 39.05
CA LEU A 95 8.70 -15.82 40.15
C LEU A 95 8.45 -17.29 39.85
N ALA A 96 8.50 -18.15 40.86
CA ALA A 96 8.14 -19.55 40.76
C ALA A 96 6.91 -19.85 41.63
N LEU A 97 5.78 -20.13 41.00
CA LEU A 97 4.57 -20.60 41.66
C LEU A 97 4.64 -22.13 41.77
N VAL A 98 4.82 -22.63 42.98
CA VAL A 98 4.96 -24.07 43.24
C VAL A 98 3.57 -24.74 43.21
N PHE A 99 2.61 -24.18 43.95
CA PHE A 99 1.20 -24.57 43.93
C PHE A 99 0.33 -23.43 44.51
N GLY A 100 -0.99 -23.49 44.26
CA GLY A 100 -1.99 -22.51 44.72
C GLY A 100 -2.46 -21.56 43.63
N LYS A 101 -3.00 -20.40 44.02
CA LYS A 101 -3.60 -19.41 43.11
C LYS A 101 -3.11 -18.01 43.39
N ILE A 102 -2.67 -17.34 42.33
CA ILE A 102 -2.19 -15.95 42.37
C ILE A 102 -2.94 -15.06 41.40
N LYS A 103 -3.06 -13.78 41.75
CA LYS A 103 -3.41 -12.70 40.84
C LYS A 103 -2.22 -11.77 40.75
N VAL A 104 -1.85 -11.37 39.54
CA VAL A 104 -0.67 -10.54 39.29
C VAL A 104 -1.08 -9.33 38.46
N ARG A 105 -0.71 -8.15 38.93
CA ARG A 105 -0.79 -6.90 38.16
C ARG A 105 0.61 -6.38 37.92
N VAL A 106 1.05 -6.41 36.66
CA VAL A 106 2.35 -5.89 36.23
C VAL A 106 2.12 -4.53 35.55
N PRO A 107 2.78 -3.44 35.98
CA PRO A 107 2.74 -2.17 35.27
C PRO A 107 3.40 -2.27 33.89
N HIS A 108 3.21 -1.26 33.03
CA HIS A 108 3.83 -1.25 31.71
C HIS A 108 5.36 -1.16 31.83
N LEU A 109 6.05 -2.23 31.46
CA LEU A 109 7.51 -2.37 31.61
C LEU A 109 8.26 -1.67 30.45
N MET A 110 9.45 -1.11 30.72
CA MET A 110 10.32 -0.45 29.74
C MET A 110 10.96 -1.47 28.75
N ARG A 111 11.50 -1.02 27.59
CA ARG A 111 11.95 -1.92 26.49
C ARG A 111 12.93 -3.04 26.91
N LYS A 112 13.68 -2.86 28.00
CA LYS A 112 14.70 -3.79 28.52
C LYS A 112 14.26 -4.63 29.74
N GLU A 113 13.05 -4.44 30.26
CA GLU A 113 12.55 -5.13 31.46
C GLU A 113 11.77 -6.39 31.10
N LYS A 114 12.02 -7.49 31.83
CA LYS A 114 11.32 -8.78 31.67
C LYS A 114 10.65 -9.21 32.97
N PHE A 115 9.44 -9.74 32.87
CA PHE A 115 8.72 -10.34 34.00
C PHE A 115 8.20 -11.72 33.60
N GLU A 116 8.64 -12.74 34.35
CA GLU A 116 8.34 -14.14 34.08
C GLU A 116 7.76 -14.80 35.33
N VAL A 117 6.70 -15.58 35.16
CA VAL A 117 6.18 -16.46 36.21
C VAL A 117 6.27 -17.90 35.73
N ARG A 118 7.02 -18.72 36.46
CA ARG A 118 7.25 -20.13 36.21
C ARG A 118 6.35 -20.97 37.11
N THR A 119 5.83 -22.04 36.54
CA THR A 119 5.12 -23.14 37.20
C THR A 119 5.80 -24.44 36.79
N PRO A 120 5.56 -25.57 37.49
CA PRO A 120 6.10 -26.87 37.07
C PRO A 120 5.78 -27.23 35.61
N ALA A 121 4.61 -26.84 35.10
CA ALA A 121 4.19 -27.17 33.74
C ALA A 121 4.46 -26.07 32.68
N ALA A 122 4.64 -24.81 33.07
CA ALA A 122 4.75 -23.71 32.10
C ALA A 122 5.49 -22.46 32.61
N VAL A 123 5.96 -21.66 31.66
CA VAL A 123 6.56 -20.33 31.85
C VAL A 123 5.67 -19.30 31.16
N CYS A 124 5.26 -18.29 31.92
CA CYS A 124 4.44 -17.17 31.46
C CYS A 124 5.28 -15.90 31.44
N ALA A 125 5.52 -15.34 30.25
CA ALA A 125 6.15 -14.03 30.09
C ALA A 125 5.07 -12.97 29.87
N VAL A 126 5.12 -11.90 30.67
CA VAL A 126 4.06 -10.88 30.73
C VAL A 126 4.64 -9.48 30.67
N ARG A 127 3.88 -8.56 30.09
CA ARG A 127 4.28 -7.17 29.91
C ARG A 127 3.06 -6.26 30.00
N GLY A 128 2.95 -5.49 31.08
CA GLY A 128 1.80 -4.60 31.28
C GLY A 128 0.47 -5.34 31.40
N THR A 129 0.47 -6.51 32.04
CA THR A 129 -0.65 -7.46 32.04
C THR A 129 -1.25 -7.61 33.44
N GLU A 130 -2.59 -7.74 33.52
CA GLU A 130 -3.29 -8.23 34.71
C GLU A 130 -3.88 -9.61 34.40
N PHE A 131 -3.50 -10.61 35.18
CA PHE A 131 -3.92 -11.99 34.97
C PHE A 131 -4.01 -12.76 36.29
N THR A 132 -4.79 -13.84 36.29
CA THR A 132 -4.80 -14.83 37.36
C THR A 132 -4.14 -16.11 36.87
N MET A 133 -3.44 -16.79 37.78
CA MET A 133 -2.81 -18.07 37.50
C MET A 133 -2.96 -19.02 38.68
N GLY A 134 -3.31 -20.27 38.40
CA GLY A 134 -3.32 -21.35 39.37
C GLY A 134 -2.41 -22.50 38.96
N ALA A 135 -1.81 -23.15 39.95
CA ALA A 135 -1.03 -24.37 39.79
C ALA A 135 -1.45 -25.37 40.86
N THR A 136 -1.68 -26.62 40.48
CA THR A 136 -1.98 -27.72 41.42
C THR A 136 -0.73 -28.54 41.69
N GLU A 137 -0.68 -29.27 42.81
CA GLU A 137 0.40 -30.21 43.12
C GLU A 137 0.59 -31.29 42.04
N SER A 138 -0.48 -31.61 41.30
CA SER A 138 -0.46 -32.52 40.14
C SER A 138 0.17 -31.92 38.87
N GLY A 139 0.64 -30.66 38.92
CA GLY A 139 1.25 -29.98 37.79
C GLY A 139 0.27 -29.35 36.79
N LYS A 140 -1.05 -29.43 37.02
CA LYS A 140 -2.03 -28.71 36.17
C LYS A 140 -1.95 -27.21 36.42
N THR A 141 -1.91 -26.41 35.36
CA THR A 141 -1.81 -24.94 35.39
C THR A 141 -2.99 -24.29 34.66
N ASP A 142 -3.63 -23.31 35.29
CA ASP A 142 -4.67 -22.48 34.69
C ASP A 142 -4.22 -21.01 34.63
N VAL A 143 -4.47 -20.34 33.50
CA VAL A 143 -4.15 -18.91 33.30
C VAL A 143 -5.37 -18.21 32.72
N GLN A 144 -5.73 -17.04 33.27
CA GLN A 144 -6.82 -16.21 32.78
C GLN A 144 -6.34 -14.76 32.63
N VAL A 145 -6.43 -14.21 31.42
CA VAL A 145 -5.93 -12.87 31.11
C VAL A 145 -7.05 -11.85 31.18
N LEU A 146 -6.98 -10.95 32.16
CA LEU A 146 -7.96 -9.88 32.38
C LEU A 146 -7.64 -8.66 31.51
N PHE A 147 -6.37 -8.27 31.44
CA PHE A 147 -5.92 -7.09 30.70
C PHE A 147 -4.51 -7.30 30.14
N GLY A 148 -4.27 -6.94 28.88
CA GLY A 148 -2.98 -7.10 28.18
C GLY A 148 -2.83 -8.44 27.45
N GLU A 149 -1.58 -8.91 27.29
CA GLU A 149 -1.23 -10.16 26.62
C GLU A 149 -0.26 -11.00 27.48
N VAL A 150 -0.42 -12.32 27.49
CA VAL A 150 0.48 -13.28 28.14
C VAL A 150 1.09 -14.21 27.09
N LYS A 151 2.42 -14.33 27.06
CA LYS A 151 3.11 -15.37 26.30
C LYS A 151 3.29 -16.59 27.19
N PHE A 152 2.58 -17.66 26.89
CA PHE A 152 2.57 -18.90 27.64
C PHE A 152 3.39 -19.97 26.92
N LYS A 153 4.36 -20.59 27.61
CA LYS A 153 5.22 -21.64 27.06
C LYS A 153 5.24 -22.85 27.99
N PHE A 154 5.00 -24.05 27.47
CA PHE A 154 5.10 -25.28 28.28
C PHE A 154 6.57 -25.62 28.59
N THR A 155 6.86 -26.02 29.84
CA THR A 155 8.22 -26.40 30.29
C THR A 155 8.63 -27.77 29.74
N VAL A 156 7.67 -28.69 29.62
CA VAL A 156 7.85 -30.01 28.97
C VAL A 156 7.13 -29.97 27.61
N PRO A 157 7.82 -30.27 26.49
CA PRO A 157 7.18 -30.34 25.17
C PRO A 157 6.05 -31.36 25.18
N GLN A 158 4.84 -30.96 24.78
CA GLN A 158 3.71 -31.88 24.71
C GLN A 158 3.87 -32.87 23.54
N ALA A 159 3.40 -34.11 23.72
CA ALA A 159 3.48 -35.17 22.71
C ALA A 159 2.76 -34.81 21.38
N LYS A 160 1.75 -33.91 21.41
CA LYS A 160 1.11 -33.30 20.24
C LYS A 160 0.61 -31.88 20.55
N GLY A 161 1.06 -30.87 19.81
CA GLY A 161 0.55 -29.49 19.88
C GLY A 161 1.66 -28.42 19.81
N ARG A 162 1.27 -27.14 19.65
CA ARG A 162 2.21 -26.02 19.76
C ARG A 162 2.66 -25.87 21.22
N SER A 163 3.95 -25.63 21.45
CA SER A 163 4.52 -25.45 22.79
C SER A 163 4.41 -24.03 23.34
N GLU A 164 4.02 -23.07 22.49
CA GLU A 164 3.92 -21.64 22.80
C GLU A 164 2.56 -21.08 22.34
N PHE A 165 1.93 -20.29 23.20
CA PHE A 165 0.64 -19.63 22.99
C PHE A 165 0.71 -18.17 23.40
N ASN A 166 0.20 -17.29 22.56
CA ASN A 166 -0.10 -15.91 22.94
C ASN A 166 -1.56 -15.84 23.35
N ILE A 167 -1.82 -15.46 24.60
CA ILE A 167 -3.16 -15.38 25.18
C ILE A 167 -3.49 -13.89 25.33
N PRO A 168 -4.34 -13.32 24.44
CA PRO A 168 -4.79 -11.94 24.55
C PRO A 168 -5.85 -11.78 25.63
N GLN A 169 -6.17 -10.53 25.97
CA GLN A 169 -7.21 -10.18 26.94
C GLN A 169 -8.55 -10.91 26.67
N GLY A 170 -9.21 -11.34 27.73
CA GLY A 170 -10.51 -12.03 27.65
C GLY A 170 -10.40 -13.53 27.32
N GLN A 171 -9.19 -14.09 27.22
CA GLN A 171 -8.95 -15.50 26.99
C GLN A 171 -8.26 -16.17 28.19
N GLY A 172 -8.51 -17.46 28.35
CA GLY A 172 -7.84 -18.31 29.32
C GLY A 172 -7.27 -19.57 28.69
N LEU A 173 -6.25 -20.14 29.32
CA LEU A 173 -5.65 -21.41 28.92
C LEU A 173 -5.55 -22.32 30.15
N MET A 174 -6.00 -23.56 30.00
CA MET A 174 -5.82 -24.60 31.00
C MET A 174 -4.92 -25.69 30.42
N SER A 175 -3.98 -26.20 31.22
CA SER A 175 -3.13 -27.33 30.84
C SER A 175 -4.02 -28.54 30.49
N PRO A 176 -3.87 -29.14 29.32
CA PRO A 176 -4.72 -30.25 28.89
C PRO A 176 -4.44 -31.52 29.69
N GLU A 177 -5.46 -32.37 29.85
CA GLU A 177 -5.26 -33.77 30.25
C GLU A 177 -4.53 -34.56 29.16
N GLU A 178 -3.77 -35.59 29.56
CA GLU A 178 -2.96 -36.43 28.68
C GLU A 178 -3.69 -36.77 27.37
N GLY A 179 -3.10 -36.36 26.25
CA GLY A 179 -3.56 -36.70 24.90
C GLY A 179 -4.45 -35.70 24.17
N LYS A 180 -4.80 -34.54 24.73
CA LYS A 180 -5.59 -33.49 24.03
C LYS A 180 -4.78 -32.19 23.79
N PRO A 181 -4.93 -31.51 22.63
CA PRO A 181 -4.22 -30.27 22.36
C PRO A 181 -4.81 -29.10 23.16
N ALA A 182 -3.94 -28.34 23.84
CA ALA A 182 -4.32 -27.10 24.52
C ALA A 182 -4.81 -26.05 23.49
N LYS A 183 -5.98 -25.45 23.72
CA LYS A 183 -6.48 -24.32 22.93
C LYS A 183 -6.92 -23.20 23.89
N PRO A 184 -6.56 -21.93 23.64
CA PRO A 184 -7.12 -20.80 24.37
C PRO A 184 -8.64 -20.76 24.19
N VAL A 185 -9.38 -20.57 25.28
CA VAL A 185 -10.85 -20.47 25.27
C VAL A 185 -11.24 -19.07 25.77
N LEU A 186 -12.27 -18.49 25.18
CA LEU A 186 -12.87 -17.24 25.67
C LEU A 186 -13.38 -17.44 27.10
N LEU A 187 -13.08 -16.50 27.99
CA LEU A 187 -13.54 -16.55 29.37
C LEU A 187 -15.06 -16.48 29.41
N THR A 188 -15.68 -17.39 30.16
CA THR A 188 -17.13 -17.32 30.40
C THR A 188 -17.43 -16.20 31.39
N ALA A 189 -18.62 -15.58 31.31
CA ALA A 189 -19.02 -14.47 32.18
C ALA A 189 -18.91 -14.78 33.69
N LYS A 190 -19.03 -16.06 34.09
CA LYS A 190 -18.83 -16.51 35.48
C LYS A 190 -17.36 -16.54 35.89
N GLN A 191 -16.47 -16.97 34.99
CA GLN A 191 -15.02 -17.00 35.23
C GLN A 191 -14.43 -15.58 35.19
N GLU A 192 -14.93 -14.72 34.31
CA GLU A 192 -14.53 -13.32 34.20
C GLU A 192 -14.92 -12.53 35.47
N ARG A 193 -16.14 -12.73 36.00
CA ARG A 193 -16.57 -12.14 37.29
C ARG A 193 -15.73 -12.62 38.47
N ALA A 194 -15.39 -13.91 38.54
CA ALA A 194 -14.56 -14.46 39.62
C ALA A 194 -13.09 -13.98 39.55
N ALA A 195 -12.56 -13.72 38.35
CA ALA A 195 -11.24 -13.16 38.16
C ALA A 195 -11.18 -11.64 38.46
N LEU A 196 -12.31 -10.94 38.31
CA LEU A 196 -12.48 -9.51 38.65
C LEU A 196 -12.68 -9.25 40.14
N GLU A 197 -13.07 -10.25 40.92
CA GLU A 197 -13.24 -10.15 42.37
C GLU A 197 -11.94 -9.64 43.04
N SER A 198 -12.07 -8.70 43.98
CA SER A 198 -10.93 -8.11 44.69
C SER A 198 -10.41 -9.08 45.74
N TRP A 199 -9.23 -9.66 45.51
CA TRP A 199 -8.57 -10.59 46.44
C TRP A 199 -7.85 -9.86 47.61
N ASN A 200 -8.31 -8.67 47.98
CA ASN A 200 -7.69 -7.89 49.04
C ASN A 200 -8.35 -8.27 50.39
N PRO A 201 -7.61 -8.81 51.37
CA PRO A 201 -8.19 -9.12 52.68
C PRO A 201 -8.62 -7.83 53.40
N GLY A 202 -9.90 -7.76 53.81
CA GLY A 202 -10.40 -6.69 54.69
C GLY A 202 -11.49 -5.74 54.15
N LEU A 203 -11.96 -5.86 52.91
CA LEU A 203 -13.06 -5.02 52.38
C LEU A 203 -14.45 -5.65 52.58
N SER A 204 -15.43 -4.87 53.05
CA SER A 204 -16.84 -5.27 53.19
C SER A 204 -17.53 -5.47 51.83
N ALA A 205 -18.62 -6.24 51.79
CA ALA A 205 -19.33 -6.60 50.56
C ALA A 205 -19.86 -5.38 49.78
N GLU A 206 -20.22 -4.30 50.46
CA GLU A 206 -20.74 -3.06 49.85
C GLU A 206 -19.64 -2.27 49.13
N GLN A 207 -18.44 -2.15 49.73
CA GLN A 207 -17.29 -1.49 49.11
C GLN A 207 -16.74 -2.27 47.90
N ARG A 208 -16.98 -3.60 47.85
CA ARG A 208 -16.67 -4.43 46.67
C ARG A 208 -17.58 -4.13 45.48
N GLN A 209 -18.82 -3.71 45.74
CA GLN A 209 -19.83 -3.45 44.70
C GLN A 209 -19.66 -2.05 44.07
N GLU A 210 -19.30 -1.04 44.87
CA GLU A 210 -18.96 0.29 44.35
C GLU A 210 -17.69 0.28 43.47
N GLY A 211 -16.68 -0.50 43.87
CA GLY A 211 -15.46 -0.69 43.07
C GLY A 211 -15.68 -1.44 41.75
N LEU A 212 -16.75 -2.24 41.64
CA LEU A 212 -17.18 -2.89 40.40
C LEU A 212 -17.83 -1.88 39.45
N ILE A 213 -18.73 -1.03 39.97
CA ILE A 213 -19.41 0.02 39.18
C ILE A 213 -18.40 1.06 38.67
N GLN A 214 -17.45 1.49 39.51
CA GLN A 214 -16.41 2.43 39.11
C GLN A 214 -15.55 1.86 37.97
N LYS A 215 -15.14 0.59 38.06
CA LYS A 215 -14.34 -0.07 37.02
C LYS A 215 -15.12 -0.33 35.74
N GLU A 216 -16.43 -0.55 35.83
CA GLU A 216 -17.29 -0.72 34.66
C GLU A 216 -17.49 0.61 33.92
N ASN A 217 -17.61 1.72 34.65
CA ASN A 217 -17.59 3.07 34.08
C ASN A 217 -16.23 3.45 33.49
N ASP A 218 -15.12 3.12 34.17
CA ASP A 218 -13.78 3.30 33.62
C ASP A 218 -13.58 2.45 32.35
N ARG A 219 -14.17 1.25 32.29
CA ARG A 219 -14.16 0.40 31.09
C ARG A 219 -14.98 1.01 29.95
N ALA A 220 -16.12 1.62 30.24
CA ALA A 220 -16.90 2.34 29.24
C ALA A 220 -16.10 3.51 28.65
N GLN A 221 -15.48 4.33 29.51
CA GLN A 221 -14.62 5.43 29.07
C GLN A 221 -13.38 4.96 28.32
N ILE A 222 -12.72 3.87 28.74
CA ILE A 222 -11.54 3.32 28.05
C ILE A 222 -11.94 2.68 26.72
N LYS A 223 -13.11 2.04 26.62
CA LYS A 223 -13.62 1.48 25.35
C LYS A 223 -13.97 2.60 24.37
N ASP A 224 -14.57 3.68 24.86
CA ASP A 224 -14.87 4.86 24.05
C ASP A 224 -13.59 5.60 23.64
N PHE A 225 -12.60 5.69 24.54
CA PHE A 225 -11.28 6.23 24.23
C PHE A 225 -10.55 5.37 23.21
N ALA A 226 -10.52 4.03 23.35
CA ALA A 226 -9.91 3.13 22.39
C ALA A 226 -10.63 3.16 21.03
N ARG A 227 -11.96 3.34 21.01
CA ARG A 227 -12.73 3.52 19.78
C ARG A 227 -12.41 4.85 19.10
N ALA A 228 -12.23 5.91 19.89
CA ALA A 228 -11.80 7.23 19.41
C ALA A 228 -10.34 7.24 18.95
N THR A 229 -9.43 6.51 19.62
CA THR A 229 -8.04 6.35 19.19
C THR A 229 -7.94 5.48 17.95
N ALA A 230 -8.73 4.41 17.83
CA ALA A 230 -8.78 3.59 16.62
C ALA A 230 -9.42 4.35 15.44
N SER A 231 -10.44 5.18 15.69
CA SER A 231 -10.99 6.04 14.63
C SER A 231 -10.01 7.16 14.25
N ALA A 232 -9.28 7.71 15.22
CA ALA A 232 -8.22 8.69 14.98
C ALA A 232 -7.03 8.05 14.27
N GLU A 233 -6.60 6.83 14.60
CA GLU A 233 -5.56 6.10 13.89
C GLU A 233 -6.01 5.69 12.49
N ASN A 234 -7.28 5.31 12.30
CA ASN A 234 -7.81 5.04 10.96
C ASN A 234 -7.99 6.33 10.15
N ALA A 235 -8.34 7.44 10.79
CA ALA A 235 -8.39 8.76 10.16
C ALA A 235 -6.99 9.26 9.84
N VAL A 236 -6.01 9.11 10.74
CA VAL A 236 -4.60 9.47 10.55
C VAL A 236 -3.95 8.54 9.53
N LYS A 237 -4.26 7.25 9.49
CA LYS A 237 -3.89 6.34 8.39
C LYS A 237 -4.59 6.73 7.10
N GLY A 238 -5.83 7.19 7.14
CA GLY A 238 -6.54 7.75 6.00
C GLY A 238 -5.88 9.02 5.48
N PHE A 239 -5.48 9.95 6.35
CA PHE A 239 -4.75 11.16 6.00
C PHE A 239 -3.32 10.87 5.55
N LEU A 240 -2.61 9.96 6.22
CA LEU A 240 -1.30 9.49 5.80
C LEU A 240 -1.38 8.74 4.47
N ASN A 241 -2.43 7.97 4.22
CA ASN A 241 -2.65 7.32 2.93
C ASN A 241 -3.04 8.34 1.86
N VAL A 242 -3.90 9.33 2.12
CA VAL A 242 -4.24 10.38 1.15
C VAL A 242 -3.05 11.28 0.84
N VAL A 243 -2.19 11.59 1.83
CA VAL A 243 -0.92 12.32 1.63
C VAL A 243 0.16 11.44 0.98
N LYS A 244 0.07 10.10 1.12
CA LYS A 244 0.94 9.12 0.43
C LYS A 244 0.46 8.77 -0.99
N GLU A 245 -0.84 8.84 -1.24
CA GLU A 245 -1.47 8.39 -2.49
C GLU A 245 -1.37 9.42 -3.60
N SER A 246 -0.93 10.65 -3.33
CA SER A 246 -0.64 11.60 -4.41
C SER A 246 0.51 12.51 -3.99
N ASP A 247 1.68 12.28 -4.59
CA ASP A 247 2.85 13.11 -4.38
C ASP A 247 2.64 14.50 -4.98
N LEU A 248 1.90 14.59 -6.09
CA LEU A 248 1.55 15.84 -6.76
C LEU A 248 0.14 15.78 -7.33
N GLU A 249 -0.61 16.86 -7.17
CA GLU A 249 -1.91 17.05 -7.82
C GLU A 249 -1.93 18.39 -8.54
N ALA A 250 -2.50 18.41 -9.74
CA ALA A 250 -2.75 19.62 -10.51
C ALA A 250 -4.06 19.47 -11.28
N GLY A 251 -4.76 20.57 -11.51
CA GLY A 251 -6.01 20.52 -12.26
C GLY A 251 -6.41 21.88 -12.77
N ARG A 252 -7.08 21.90 -13.92
CA ARG A 252 -7.48 23.13 -14.61
C ARG A 252 -8.76 22.89 -15.40
N THR A 253 -9.61 23.91 -15.46
CA THR A 253 -10.75 23.95 -16.37
C THR A 253 -10.40 24.81 -17.57
N LEU A 254 -10.60 24.30 -18.78
CA LEU A 254 -10.37 25.02 -20.03
C LEU A 254 -11.35 24.55 -21.12
N ARG A 255 -11.20 25.05 -22.34
CA ARG A 255 -11.91 24.53 -23.53
C ARG A 255 -10.99 23.71 -24.41
N ASP A 256 -11.51 22.63 -24.97
CA ASP A 256 -10.80 21.87 -26.01
C ASP A 256 -10.88 22.55 -27.39
N VAL A 257 -10.18 22.00 -28.38
CA VAL A 257 -10.16 22.49 -29.77
C VAL A 257 -11.55 22.50 -30.43
N HIS A 258 -12.49 21.69 -29.91
CA HIS A 258 -13.88 21.63 -30.37
C HIS A 258 -14.82 22.56 -29.59
N GLY A 259 -14.28 23.33 -28.63
CA GLY A 259 -15.01 24.31 -27.84
C GLY A 259 -15.76 23.73 -26.63
N ASN A 260 -15.65 22.43 -26.35
CA ASN A 260 -16.28 21.81 -25.17
C ASN A 260 -15.56 22.26 -23.89
N VAL A 261 -16.31 22.39 -22.79
CA VAL A 261 -15.71 22.67 -21.48
C VAL A 261 -15.11 21.39 -20.93
N VAL A 262 -13.84 21.46 -20.56
CA VAL A 262 -13.03 20.34 -20.08
C VAL A 262 -12.51 20.66 -18.69
N ARG A 263 -12.61 19.69 -17.79
CA ARG A 263 -11.94 19.72 -16.50
C ARG A 263 -10.86 18.65 -16.46
N VAL A 264 -9.61 19.09 -16.36
CA VAL A 264 -8.43 18.23 -16.23
C VAL A 264 -8.09 18.06 -14.74
N ASP A 265 -7.84 16.82 -14.34
CA ASP A 265 -7.34 16.42 -13.01
C ASP A 265 -6.14 15.48 -13.23
N GLN A 266 -4.96 15.92 -12.82
CA GLN A 266 -3.68 15.26 -12.98
C GLN A 266 -3.07 14.91 -11.63
N ARG A 267 -2.57 13.69 -11.51
CA ARG A 267 -1.96 13.19 -10.28
C ARG A 267 -0.71 12.40 -10.58
N LEU A 268 0.30 12.56 -9.74
CA LEU A 268 1.45 11.67 -9.67
C LEU A 268 1.37 10.94 -8.34
N MET A 269 1.30 9.62 -8.38
CA MET A 269 1.07 8.79 -7.22
C MET A 269 1.96 7.55 -7.18
N ARG A 270 2.09 6.99 -5.99
CA ARG A 270 2.80 5.74 -5.71
C ARG A 270 1.82 4.72 -5.13
N PRO A 271 1.24 3.84 -5.97
CA PRO A 271 0.35 2.78 -5.50
C PRO A 271 1.05 1.78 -4.56
N ASP A 272 2.35 1.58 -4.77
CA ASP A 272 3.23 0.74 -3.97
C ASP A 272 4.65 1.34 -3.95
N ASP A 273 5.58 0.69 -3.23
CA ASP A 273 6.93 1.21 -3.03
C ASP A 273 7.78 1.24 -4.32
N ARG A 274 7.39 0.55 -5.40
CA ARG A 274 8.17 0.39 -6.64
C ARG A 274 7.48 0.96 -7.88
N THR A 275 6.23 1.37 -7.76
CA THR A 275 5.41 1.84 -8.88
C THR A 275 5.22 3.35 -8.83
N LEU A 276 5.60 4.03 -9.91
CA LEU A 276 5.24 5.42 -10.16
C LEU A 276 4.11 5.47 -11.17
N GLN A 277 3.01 6.12 -10.80
CA GLN A 277 1.83 6.22 -11.62
C GLN A 277 1.47 7.68 -11.86
N PHE A 278 1.39 8.07 -13.13
CA PHE A 278 0.79 9.32 -13.56
C PHE A 278 -0.63 9.06 -14.06
N PHE A 279 -1.57 9.85 -13.56
CA PHE A 279 -2.98 9.73 -13.86
C PHE A 279 -3.51 11.07 -14.37
N ASN A 280 -4.11 11.08 -15.55
CA ASN A 280 -4.72 12.26 -16.15
C ASN A 280 -6.17 11.96 -16.48
N LEU A 281 -7.09 12.58 -15.75
CA LEU A 281 -8.52 12.50 -15.97
C LEU A 281 -9.02 13.76 -16.64
N VAL A 282 -9.86 13.57 -17.65
CA VAL A 282 -10.42 14.63 -18.47
C VAL A 282 -11.93 14.45 -18.46
N LYS A 283 -12.61 15.31 -17.72
CA LYS A 283 -14.06 15.27 -17.52
C LYS A 283 -14.74 16.27 -18.42
N ARG A 284 -15.79 15.84 -19.13
CA ARG A 284 -16.61 16.68 -19.97
C ARG A 284 -18.09 16.42 -19.67
N PRO A 285 -18.86 17.41 -19.19
CA PRO A 285 -20.29 17.24 -18.93
C PRO A 285 -21.09 17.03 -20.23
N THR A 286 -20.63 17.65 -21.32
CA THR A 286 -21.19 17.51 -22.65
C THR A 286 -20.06 17.42 -23.64
N TYR A 287 -20.18 16.50 -24.59
CA TYR A 287 -19.28 16.36 -25.73
C TYR A 287 -20.10 16.59 -26.99
N ALA A 288 -19.91 17.75 -27.62
CA ALA A 288 -20.58 18.04 -28.87
C ALA A 288 -20.05 17.13 -29.98
N ASP A 289 -20.94 16.77 -30.90
CA ASP A 289 -20.51 16.18 -32.15
C ASP A 289 -19.75 17.22 -32.99
N PHE A 290 -18.73 16.77 -33.71
CA PHE A 290 -17.90 17.65 -34.52
C PHE A 290 -17.48 16.97 -35.82
N THR A 291 -17.30 17.79 -36.85
CA THR A 291 -16.72 17.33 -38.10
C THR A 291 -15.20 17.35 -37.97
N GLY A 292 -14.56 16.24 -38.35
CA GLY A 292 -13.10 16.15 -38.37
C GLY A 292 -12.47 17.28 -39.20
N PRO A 293 -11.30 17.79 -38.82
CA PRO A 293 -10.64 18.87 -39.53
C PRO A 293 -10.16 18.42 -40.91
N VAL A 294 -9.87 19.37 -41.81
CA VAL A 294 -9.43 19.06 -43.17
C VAL A 294 -8.08 18.32 -43.15
N GLY A 295 -8.10 17.04 -43.54
CA GLY A 295 -6.95 16.13 -43.51
C GLY A 295 -6.65 15.54 -42.12
N GLY A 296 -7.52 15.77 -41.13
CA GLY A 296 -7.58 14.98 -39.90
C GLY A 296 -8.62 13.87 -40.02
N PHE A 297 -9.05 13.29 -38.91
CA PHE A 297 -9.85 12.07 -38.90
C PHE A 297 -11.29 12.35 -38.51
N THR A 298 -12.22 11.60 -39.11
CA THR A 298 -13.65 11.75 -38.83
C THR A 298 -13.99 11.27 -37.41
N TYR A 299 -14.72 12.05 -36.63
CA TYR A 299 -15.27 11.58 -35.37
C TYR A 299 -16.59 10.85 -35.60
N ASN A 300 -16.73 9.64 -35.03
CA ASN A 300 -17.89 8.77 -35.21
C ASN A 300 -18.64 8.49 -33.89
N GLY A 301 -18.35 9.24 -32.83
CA GLY A 301 -18.98 9.02 -31.53
C GLY A 301 -20.31 9.75 -31.32
N GLY A 302 -20.63 10.75 -32.15
CA GLY A 302 -21.81 11.59 -31.97
C GLY A 302 -21.76 12.43 -30.69
N ALA A 303 -22.87 13.08 -30.36
CA ALA A 303 -22.98 13.87 -29.14
C ALA A 303 -23.13 12.96 -27.90
N MET A 304 -22.36 13.24 -26.84
CA MET A 304 -22.36 12.46 -25.60
C MET A 304 -22.52 13.34 -24.36
N THR A 305 -22.98 12.75 -23.26
CA THR A 305 -23.07 13.40 -21.94
C THR A 305 -22.15 12.70 -20.94
N GLU A 306 -21.60 13.47 -19.99
CA GLU A 306 -20.75 12.99 -18.90
C GLU A 306 -19.65 12.03 -19.38
N ARG A 307 -18.85 12.52 -20.33
CA ARG A 307 -17.71 11.80 -20.92
C ARG A 307 -16.49 11.94 -20.02
N LEU A 308 -15.82 10.81 -19.78
CA LEU A 308 -14.57 10.71 -19.05
C LEU A 308 -13.50 10.08 -19.94
N ASP A 309 -12.44 10.82 -20.20
CA ASP A 309 -11.22 10.30 -20.83
C ASP A 309 -10.10 10.21 -19.79
N MET A 310 -9.30 9.16 -19.88
CA MET A 310 -8.26 8.83 -18.91
C MET A 310 -6.95 8.50 -19.63
N ALA A 311 -5.83 9.01 -19.11
CA ALA A 311 -4.51 8.45 -19.34
C ALA A 311 -3.93 7.95 -18.01
N ARG A 312 -3.53 6.69 -17.97
CA ARG A 312 -2.79 6.06 -16.87
C ARG A 312 -1.45 5.64 -17.41
N LEU A 313 -0.38 6.27 -16.93
CA LEU A 313 0.99 5.90 -17.24
C LEU A 313 1.61 5.31 -15.99
N GLU A 314 2.11 4.09 -16.10
CA GLU A 314 2.64 3.34 -14.96
C GLU A 314 4.06 2.88 -15.28
N PHE A 315 4.97 3.10 -14.34
CA PHE A 315 6.35 2.62 -14.39
C PHE A 315 6.63 1.82 -13.13
N VAL A 316 7.02 0.56 -13.30
CA VAL A 316 7.42 -0.32 -12.20
C VAL A 316 8.93 -0.47 -12.23
N PHE A 317 9.60 -0.07 -11.15
CA PHE A 317 11.06 -0.09 -11.05
C PHE A 317 11.57 -1.36 -10.39
N ASN A 318 12.84 -1.69 -10.64
CA ASN A 318 13.54 -2.81 -10.02
C ASN A 318 13.94 -2.59 -8.54
N ALA A 319 13.77 -1.37 -8.03
CA ALA A 319 14.12 -0.96 -6.67
C ALA A 319 13.03 -0.07 -6.06
N ASP A 320 12.98 0.00 -4.73
CA ASP A 320 12.02 0.82 -3.99
C ASP A 320 12.32 2.32 -4.20
N LEU A 321 11.28 3.07 -4.54
CA LEU A 321 11.33 4.51 -4.74
C LEU A 321 11.61 5.22 -3.40
N PRO A 322 12.52 6.22 -3.39
CA PRO A 322 12.75 7.01 -2.19
C PRO A 322 11.46 7.66 -1.70
N GLN A 323 11.27 7.65 -0.38
CA GLN A 323 10.06 8.22 0.24
C GLN A 323 9.94 9.73 -0.03
N ARG A 324 11.07 10.41 -0.14
CA ARG A 324 11.19 11.86 -0.37
C ARG A 324 11.47 12.15 -1.84
N ILE A 325 10.68 13.03 -2.44
CA ILE A 325 10.84 13.43 -3.84
C ILE A 325 12.19 14.14 -4.10
N GLU A 326 12.78 14.76 -3.08
CA GLU A 326 14.09 15.42 -3.19
C GLU A 326 15.24 14.43 -3.45
N GLU A 327 15.07 13.15 -3.13
CA GLU A 327 16.07 12.10 -3.33
C GLU A 327 15.95 11.43 -4.70
N TRP A 328 14.91 11.76 -5.47
CA TRP A 328 14.63 11.15 -6.77
C TRP A 328 15.71 11.40 -7.83
N PRO A 329 16.27 12.63 -7.97
CA PRO A 329 17.34 12.85 -8.95
C PRO A 329 18.53 11.89 -8.75
N GLY A 330 19.05 11.78 -7.53
CA GLY A 330 20.14 10.85 -7.23
C GLY A 330 19.77 9.38 -7.35
N PHE A 331 18.49 9.02 -7.12
CA PHE A 331 18.00 7.65 -7.32
C PHE A 331 17.97 7.27 -8.80
N PHE A 332 17.41 8.14 -9.65
CA PHE A 332 17.31 7.89 -11.10
C PHE A 332 18.65 8.05 -11.84
N ASP A 333 19.61 8.79 -11.29
CA ASP A 333 20.97 8.87 -11.84
C ASP A 333 21.81 7.61 -11.55
N SER A 334 21.33 6.70 -10.71
CA SER A 334 22.05 5.46 -10.42
C SER A 334 21.90 4.44 -11.56
N ASN A 335 23.03 3.89 -12.02
CA ASN A 335 23.04 2.83 -13.05
C ASN A 335 22.35 1.52 -12.61
N SER A 336 21.94 1.41 -11.34
CA SER A 336 21.23 0.26 -10.80
C SER A 336 19.72 0.35 -10.97
N VAL A 337 19.16 1.55 -11.17
CA VAL A 337 17.71 1.75 -11.23
C VAL A 337 17.26 1.65 -12.69
N ARG A 338 16.25 0.82 -12.93
CA ARG A 338 15.61 0.66 -14.23
C ARG A 338 14.14 0.32 -14.08
N ALA A 339 13.34 0.70 -15.07
CA ALA A 339 11.97 0.22 -15.19
C ALA A 339 11.97 -1.25 -15.65
N GLU A 340 11.31 -2.13 -14.92
CA GLU A 340 11.07 -3.53 -15.31
C GLU A 340 9.86 -3.65 -16.25
N ARG A 341 8.87 -2.79 -16.04
CA ARG A 341 7.65 -2.72 -16.83
C ARG A 341 7.17 -1.28 -16.93
N SER A 342 6.59 -0.91 -18.07
CA SER A 342 5.71 0.26 -18.15
C SER A 342 4.41 -0.07 -18.86
N ALA A 343 3.37 0.67 -18.53
CA ALA A 343 2.07 0.58 -19.16
C ALA A 343 1.54 1.99 -19.46
N PHE A 344 1.22 2.24 -20.73
CA PHE A 344 0.56 3.46 -21.18
C PHE A 344 -0.86 3.08 -21.55
N ILE A 345 -1.82 3.46 -20.74
CA ILE A 345 -3.22 3.07 -20.91
C ILE A 345 -4.05 4.34 -21.11
N PHE A 346 -4.71 4.41 -22.24
CA PHE A 346 -5.66 5.44 -22.56
C PHE A 346 -7.04 4.81 -22.59
N ALA A 347 -8.03 5.50 -22.03
CA ALA A 347 -9.38 4.98 -21.98
C ALA A 347 -10.45 6.06 -22.09
N ASN A 348 -11.61 5.68 -22.59
CA ASN A 348 -12.81 6.49 -22.65
C ASN A 348 -14.01 5.74 -22.05
N LYS A 349 -14.83 6.46 -21.30
CA LYS A 349 -16.14 6.02 -20.84
C LYS A 349 -17.12 7.20 -20.81
N SER A 350 -18.30 7.03 -21.38
CA SER A 350 -19.39 8.00 -21.29
C SER A 350 -20.55 7.47 -20.47
N GLN A 351 -21.46 8.36 -20.08
CA GLN A 351 -22.67 7.96 -19.37
C GLN A 351 -23.56 7.08 -20.25
N GLY A 352 -23.99 5.94 -19.70
CA GLY A 352 -24.80 4.95 -20.42
C GLY A 352 -23.98 3.80 -21.01
N ASP A 353 -22.65 3.97 -21.13
CA ASP A 353 -21.79 2.88 -21.59
C ASP A 353 -21.62 1.83 -20.49
N GLU A 354 -21.85 0.56 -20.82
CA GLU A 354 -21.53 -0.57 -19.94
C GLU A 354 -20.04 -0.97 -20.00
N TYR A 355 -19.31 -0.43 -20.98
CA TYR A 355 -17.94 -0.75 -21.30
C TYR A 355 -17.00 0.44 -21.08
N ILE A 356 -15.71 0.17 -21.22
CA ILE A 356 -14.63 1.14 -21.31
C ILE A 356 -13.88 0.85 -22.60
N PHE A 357 -13.80 1.83 -23.49
CA PHE A 357 -12.94 1.73 -24.67
C PHE A 357 -11.51 2.06 -24.27
N THR A 358 -10.53 1.31 -24.79
CA THR A 358 -9.12 1.51 -24.44
C THR A 358 -8.18 1.37 -25.63
N ILE A 359 -7.07 2.11 -25.55
CA ILE A 359 -5.86 1.93 -26.35
C ILE A 359 -4.71 1.88 -25.35
N ALA A 360 -3.89 0.83 -25.40
CA ALA A 360 -2.81 0.63 -24.47
C ALA A 360 -1.55 0.12 -25.16
N GLU A 361 -0.40 0.55 -24.64
CA GLU A 361 0.92 0.07 -25.00
C GLU A 361 1.63 -0.42 -23.75
N LEU A 362 2.21 -1.60 -23.82
CA LEU A 362 2.96 -2.20 -22.72
C LEU A 362 4.41 -2.32 -23.12
N TYR A 363 5.29 -2.16 -22.15
CA TYR A 363 6.71 -2.36 -22.34
C TYR A 363 7.25 -3.24 -21.21
N LYS A 364 8.15 -4.14 -21.54
CA LYS A 364 8.84 -5.03 -20.60
C LYS A 364 10.34 -4.91 -20.80
N TYR A 365 11.09 -5.00 -19.72
CA TYR A 365 12.54 -4.91 -19.80
C TYR A 365 13.12 -6.15 -20.48
N ASP A 366 13.93 -5.94 -21.52
CA ASP A 366 14.64 -6.99 -22.24
C ASP A 366 16.11 -6.99 -21.84
N ALA A 367 16.50 -7.98 -21.05
CA ALA A 367 17.87 -8.15 -20.58
C ALA A 367 18.90 -8.34 -21.70
N ALA A 368 18.48 -8.78 -22.90
CA ALA A 368 19.40 -8.94 -24.03
C ALA A 368 19.78 -7.59 -24.68
N ARG A 369 18.88 -6.61 -24.61
CA ARG A 369 19.07 -5.26 -25.19
C ARG A 369 19.37 -4.20 -24.14
N ASP A 370 19.25 -4.54 -22.86
CA ASP A 370 19.37 -3.63 -21.73
C ASP A 370 18.44 -2.42 -21.85
N GLU A 371 17.22 -2.64 -22.36
CA GLU A 371 16.27 -1.58 -22.62
C GLU A 371 14.82 -2.04 -22.36
N LEU A 372 13.94 -1.07 -22.15
CA LEU A 372 12.52 -1.31 -22.00
C LEU A 372 11.87 -1.37 -23.39
N VAL A 373 11.44 -2.55 -23.82
CA VAL A 373 10.94 -2.78 -25.19
C VAL A 373 9.45 -3.04 -25.23
N ASN A 374 8.82 -2.60 -26.32
CA ASN A 374 7.48 -3.04 -26.72
C ASN A 374 7.63 -4.02 -27.90
N ASN A 375 7.29 -5.29 -27.66
CA ASN A 375 7.24 -6.32 -28.70
C ASN A 375 6.24 -7.41 -28.34
N ILE A 376 6.11 -8.45 -29.18
CA ILE A 376 5.18 -9.56 -28.97
C ILE A 376 5.25 -10.20 -27.57
N ARG A 377 6.39 -10.13 -26.86
CA ARG A 377 6.53 -10.70 -25.51
C ARG A 377 5.69 -10.03 -24.44
N VAL A 378 5.11 -8.87 -24.76
CA VAL A 378 4.16 -8.21 -23.86
C VAL A 378 2.84 -8.96 -23.75
N VAL A 379 2.43 -9.66 -24.82
CA VAL A 379 1.20 -10.49 -24.89
C VAL A 379 1.48 -11.99 -24.98
N ASP A 380 2.67 -12.41 -25.40
CA ASP A 380 3.10 -13.82 -25.39
C ASP A 380 4.54 -13.91 -24.90
N SER A 381 4.71 -14.14 -23.60
CA SER A 381 6.04 -14.19 -22.97
C SER A 381 6.96 -15.29 -23.52
N GLY A 382 6.40 -16.33 -24.15
CA GLY A 382 7.13 -17.43 -24.77
C GLY A 382 7.45 -17.22 -26.26
N ALA A 383 6.95 -16.13 -26.87
CA ALA A 383 7.11 -15.89 -28.30
C ALA A 383 8.58 -15.77 -28.72
N ALA A 384 8.91 -16.44 -29.83
CA ALA A 384 10.18 -16.25 -30.52
C ALA A 384 10.22 -14.87 -31.19
N LEU A 385 11.28 -14.11 -30.92
CA LEU A 385 11.53 -12.83 -31.57
C LEU A 385 12.16 -13.07 -32.94
N THR A 386 11.55 -12.48 -33.95
CA THR A 386 11.99 -12.44 -35.34
C THR A 386 11.89 -10.99 -35.83
N ASN A 387 12.47 -10.66 -36.99
CA ASN A 387 12.39 -9.31 -37.56
C ASN A 387 10.94 -8.82 -37.77
N THR A 388 9.97 -9.73 -37.86
CA THR A 388 8.55 -9.41 -38.06
C THR A 388 7.74 -9.42 -36.76
N THR A 389 8.23 -10.04 -35.69
CA THR A 389 7.54 -10.13 -34.39
C THR A 389 8.14 -9.24 -33.30
N ASP A 390 9.37 -8.78 -33.50
CA ASP A 390 10.03 -7.78 -32.65
C ASP A 390 9.66 -6.36 -33.09
N ARG A 391 8.41 -5.98 -32.82
CA ARG A 391 7.79 -4.72 -33.27
C ARG A 391 6.79 -4.23 -32.25
N ASP A 392 6.54 -2.92 -32.22
CA ASP A 392 5.56 -2.29 -31.32
C ASP A 392 4.21 -3.00 -31.38
N VAL A 393 3.71 -3.37 -30.21
CA VAL A 393 2.39 -3.95 -29.98
C VAL A 393 1.48 -2.90 -29.36
N VAL A 394 0.27 -2.82 -29.89
CA VAL A 394 -0.82 -2.03 -29.32
C VAL A 394 -1.96 -2.96 -28.92
N ILE A 395 -2.59 -2.65 -27.81
CA ILE A 395 -3.79 -3.33 -27.30
C ILE A 395 -4.94 -2.34 -27.43
N THR A 396 -6.08 -2.76 -27.96
CA THR A 396 -7.23 -1.89 -28.08
C THR A 396 -8.55 -2.65 -28.06
N GLY A 397 -9.62 -1.98 -27.67
CA GLY A 397 -10.97 -2.50 -27.72
C GLY A 397 -11.76 -2.17 -26.46
N PHE A 398 -12.69 -3.06 -26.12
CA PHE A 398 -13.62 -2.85 -25.02
C PHE A 398 -13.27 -3.74 -23.82
N THR A 399 -13.31 -3.15 -22.64
CA THR A 399 -13.02 -3.81 -21.37
C THR A 399 -13.82 -3.19 -20.24
N ASP A 400 -13.74 -3.76 -19.04
CA ASP A 400 -14.15 -3.13 -17.80
C ASP A 400 -12.93 -2.64 -16.99
N ALA A 401 -13.19 -2.14 -15.78
CA ALA A 401 -12.14 -1.68 -14.86
C ALA A 401 -11.18 -2.80 -14.42
N ALA A 402 -11.66 -4.05 -14.34
CA ALA A 402 -10.81 -5.18 -13.98
C ALA A 402 -9.83 -5.51 -15.12
N GLY A 403 -10.29 -5.48 -16.37
CA GLY A 403 -9.43 -5.67 -17.53
C GLY A 403 -8.43 -4.54 -17.74
N LEU A 404 -8.75 -3.28 -17.41
CA LEU A 404 -7.74 -2.20 -17.38
C LEU A 404 -6.61 -2.49 -16.38
N ASN A 405 -6.93 -3.04 -15.21
CA ASN A 405 -5.91 -3.42 -14.23
C ASN A 405 -5.07 -4.61 -14.70
N LYS A 406 -5.67 -5.56 -15.42
CA LYS A 406 -4.94 -6.69 -16.03
C LYS A 406 -3.99 -6.21 -17.13
N ILE A 407 -4.43 -5.30 -17.99
CA ILE A 407 -3.57 -4.65 -18.99
C ILE A 407 -2.41 -3.94 -18.27
N ALA A 408 -2.70 -3.15 -17.23
CA ALA A 408 -1.67 -2.45 -16.46
C ALA A 408 -0.65 -3.41 -15.86
N ALA A 409 -1.09 -4.50 -15.25
CA ALA A 409 -0.21 -5.52 -14.67
C ALA A 409 0.61 -6.28 -15.71
N GLY A 410 0.19 -6.29 -16.98
CA GLY A 410 0.73 -7.17 -18.02
C GLY A 410 0.24 -8.61 -17.91
N ASP A 411 -0.88 -8.83 -17.20
CA ASP A 411 -1.57 -10.11 -17.01
C ASP A 411 -2.54 -10.38 -18.16
N ILE A 412 -2.01 -10.32 -19.38
CA ILE A 412 -2.74 -10.57 -20.62
C ILE A 412 -1.97 -11.56 -21.47
N VAL A 413 -2.68 -12.45 -22.15
CA VAL A 413 -2.09 -13.50 -22.98
C VAL A 413 -2.79 -13.54 -24.33
N ASP A 414 -2.03 -13.67 -25.41
CA ASP A 414 -2.57 -13.94 -26.75
C ASP A 414 -3.32 -15.28 -26.76
N SER A 415 -4.60 -15.25 -27.10
CA SER A 415 -5.43 -16.45 -27.29
C SER A 415 -5.57 -16.88 -28.75
N GLY A 416 -4.84 -16.20 -29.64
CA GLY A 416 -4.82 -16.45 -31.08
C GLY A 416 -5.82 -15.58 -31.82
N GLY A 417 -5.55 -15.33 -33.11
CA GLY A 417 -6.43 -14.49 -33.94
C GLY A 417 -6.44 -13.00 -33.57
N GLY A 418 -5.48 -12.55 -32.75
CA GLY A 418 -5.42 -11.18 -32.21
C GLY A 418 -6.32 -10.94 -31.01
N TYR A 419 -6.87 -11.99 -30.38
CA TYR A 419 -7.66 -11.92 -29.15
C TYR A 419 -6.76 -11.99 -27.91
N LEU A 420 -7.27 -11.50 -26.78
CA LEU A 420 -6.58 -11.53 -25.50
C LEU A 420 -7.43 -12.22 -24.43
N ASP A 421 -6.76 -12.97 -23.57
CA ASP A 421 -7.30 -13.57 -22.35
C ASP A 421 -6.53 -13.05 -21.13
N ASP A 422 -7.01 -13.33 -19.92
CA ASP A 422 -6.41 -12.89 -18.65
C ASP A 422 -5.35 -13.84 -18.07
N GLY A 423 -4.87 -14.79 -18.88
CA GLY A 423 -3.99 -15.87 -18.43
C GLY A 423 -4.70 -17.02 -17.71
N ALA A 424 -6.00 -16.89 -17.40
CA ALA A 424 -6.91 -18.01 -17.14
C ALA A 424 -7.76 -18.29 -18.40
N ALA A 425 -8.53 -19.38 -18.42
CA ALA A 425 -9.42 -19.71 -19.53
C ALA A 425 -10.65 -18.77 -19.66
N ASN A 426 -10.54 -17.53 -19.16
CA ASN A 426 -11.58 -16.53 -19.23
C ASN A 426 -11.26 -15.55 -20.38
N PRO A 427 -12.13 -15.46 -21.40
CA PRO A 427 -11.92 -14.51 -22.49
C PRO A 427 -12.07 -13.08 -21.98
N LEU A 428 -11.11 -12.20 -22.31
CA LEU A 428 -11.32 -10.75 -22.21
C LEU A 428 -12.10 -10.31 -23.45
N THR A 429 -13.41 -10.60 -23.43
CA THR A 429 -14.30 -10.39 -24.56
C THR A 429 -14.33 -8.92 -24.97
N GLY A 430 -13.74 -8.60 -26.12
CA GLY A 430 -13.76 -7.25 -26.70
C GLY A 430 -12.39 -6.61 -26.86
N LEU A 431 -11.35 -7.14 -26.22
CA LEU A 431 -9.97 -6.69 -26.44
C LEU A 431 -9.35 -7.38 -27.66
N ARG A 432 -8.51 -6.62 -28.35
CA ARG A 432 -7.64 -7.07 -29.42
C ARG A 432 -6.23 -6.57 -29.18
N TRP A 433 -5.26 -7.26 -29.76
CA TRP A 433 -3.91 -6.74 -29.88
C TRP A 433 -3.49 -6.74 -31.35
N ALA A 434 -2.62 -5.80 -31.70
CA ALA A 434 -2.10 -5.63 -33.03
C ALA A 434 -0.61 -5.28 -32.98
N ILE A 435 0.12 -5.70 -34.01
CA ILE A 435 1.56 -5.49 -34.15
C ILE A 435 1.84 -4.53 -35.30
N LYS A 436 2.81 -3.65 -35.13
CA LYS A 436 3.12 -2.59 -36.12
C LYS A 436 3.45 -3.20 -37.48
N TYR A 437 2.77 -2.69 -38.52
CA TYR A 437 2.94 -3.17 -39.88
C TYR A 437 4.34 -2.82 -40.40
N THR A 438 4.94 -3.76 -41.14
CA THR A 438 6.20 -3.52 -41.84
C THR A 438 5.90 -3.31 -43.32
N PRO A 439 6.06 -2.08 -43.84
CA PRO A 439 5.77 -1.77 -45.23
C PRO A 439 6.72 -2.50 -46.18
N THR A 440 6.22 -2.91 -47.33
CA THR A 440 7.03 -3.48 -48.41
C THR A 440 7.24 -2.48 -49.55
N GLY A 441 8.36 -2.61 -50.28
CA GLY A 441 8.71 -1.87 -51.50
C GLY A 441 7.92 -0.59 -51.86
N GLY A 442 8.37 0.56 -51.36
CA GLY A 442 7.80 1.88 -51.73
C GLY A 442 6.49 2.26 -51.00
N GLU A 443 5.92 1.34 -50.21
CA GLU A 443 4.86 1.65 -49.27
C GLU A 443 5.35 2.43 -48.05
N SER A 444 4.42 3.16 -47.44
CA SER A 444 4.52 3.78 -46.14
C SER A 444 3.43 3.20 -45.24
N GLY A 445 3.83 2.73 -44.07
CA GLY A 445 2.92 2.28 -43.00
C GLY A 445 2.53 3.41 -42.05
N TYR A 446 2.83 4.66 -42.40
CA TYR A 446 2.55 5.83 -41.58
C TYR A 446 2.05 7.00 -42.43
N TYR A 447 1.12 7.77 -41.85
CA TYR A 447 0.62 9.04 -42.35
C TYR A 447 1.07 10.15 -41.40
N GLU A 448 1.39 11.32 -41.97
CA GLU A 448 1.68 12.52 -41.18
C GLU A 448 1.25 13.78 -41.93
N LYS A 449 0.68 14.73 -41.18
CA LYS A 449 0.44 16.10 -41.60
C LYS A 449 0.72 17.03 -40.43
N VAL A 450 1.72 17.90 -40.60
CA VAL A 450 2.12 18.87 -39.58
C VAL A 450 1.56 20.25 -39.93
N GLY A 451 1.10 20.96 -38.91
CA GLY A 451 0.77 22.37 -39.01
C GLY A 451 2.01 23.25 -38.89
N ASP A 452 2.12 24.22 -39.79
CA ASP A 452 3.13 25.27 -39.72
C ASP A 452 2.46 26.61 -40.13
N PRO A 453 2.50 27.67 -39.30
CA PRO A 453 3.12 27.78 -37.96
C PRO A 453 2.23 27.31 -36.81
N SER A 454 1.00 26.91 -37.09
CA SER A 454 0.06 26.41 -36.09
C SER A 454 0.52 25.07 -35.54
N LEU A 455 0.60 24.93 -34.22
CA LEU A 455 1.10 23.75 -33.53
C LEU A 455 0.03 22.66 -33.47
N TYR A 456 -0.15 21.97 -34.59
CA TYR A 456 -0.93 20.74 -34.68
C TYR A 456 -0.19 19.67 -35.48
N GLN A 457 -0.53 18.41 -35.25
CA GLN A 457 -0.03 17.28 -36.02
C GLN A 457 -1.12 16.21 -36.12
N TYR A 458 -1.38 15.74 -37.32
CA TYR A 458 -2.19 14.54 -37.56
C TYR A 458 -1.26 13.42 -37.98
N SER A 459 -1.35 12.28 -37.32
CA SER A 459 -0.55 11.11 -37.66
C SER A 459 -1.39 9.86 -37.60
N ALA A 460 -0.99 8.83 -38.34
CA ALA A 460 -1.56 7.50 -38.17
C ALA A 460 -0.52 6.44 -38.48
N ASP A 461 -0.50 5.39 -37.67
CA ASP A 461 0.39 4.24 -37.84
C ASP A 461 -0.45 2.99 -38.12
N ALA A 462 -0.02 2.18 -39.09
CA ALA A 462 -0.69 0.94 -39.46
C ALA A 462 -0.23 -0.24 -38.59
N TYR A 463 -1.19 -1.06 -38.15
CA TYR A 463 -0.96 -2.28 -37.39
C TYR A 463 -1.75 -3.45 -37.97
N VAL A 464 -1.19 -4.65 -37.86
CA VAL A 464 -1.84 -5.92 -38.21
C VAL A 464 -2.38 -6.55 -36.93
N ILE A 465 -3.65 -6.92 -36.91
CA ILE A 465 -4.26 -7.58 -35.75
C ILE A 465 -3.66 -8.98 -35.58
N GLY A 466 -3.13 -9.26 -34.38
CA GLY A 466 -2.45 -10.49 -34.03
C GLY A 466 -1.11 -10.74 -34.75
N ALA A 467 -0.42 -11.81 -34.36
CA ALA A 467 0.80 -12.28 -35.02
C ALA A 467 0.51 -13.31 -36.11
N ASN A 468 1.38 -13.33 -37.13
CA ASN A 468 1.34 -14.30 -38.24
C ASN A 468 0.04 -14.30 -39.05
N ILE A 469 -0.70 -13.20 -39.01
CA ILE A 469 -1.90 -12.99 -39.82
C ILE A 469 -1.52 -12.25 -41.09
N SER A 470 -2.12 -12.64 -42.22
CA SER A 470 -1.91 -11.97 -43.49
C SER A 470 -2.31 -10.49 -43.38
N PRO A 471 -1.46 -9.54 -43.82
CA PRO A 471 -1.75 -8.11 -43.81
C PRO A 471 -2.73 -7.78 -44.94
N ALA A 472 -3.97 -8.25 -44.84
CA ALA A 472 -5.08 -7.82 -45.68
C ALA A 472 -5.78 -6.66 -44.98
N ALA A 473 -6.40 -5.76 -45.74
CA ALA A 473 -7.10 -4.58 -45.20
C ALA A 473 -8.12 -4.95 -44.10
N SER A 474 -8.77 -6.12 -44.18
CA SER A 474 -9.71 -6.61 -43.15
C SER A 474 -9.08 -6.85 -41.78
N ASN A 475 -7.78 -7.14 -41.74
CA ASN A 475 -7.04 -7.47 -40.53
C ASN A 475 -6.15 -6.31 -40.06
N MET A 476 -6.34 -5.12 -40.64
CA MET A 476 -5.51 -3.96 -40.36
C MET A 476 -6.29 -2.85 -39.70
N ILE A 477 -5.61 -2.21 -38.77
CA ILE A 477 -6.08 -1.02 -38.08
C ILE A 477 -5.06 0.09 -38.23
N TRP A 478 -5.56 1.30 -38.21
CA TRP A 478 -4.76 2.52 -38.13
C TRP A 478 -4.99 3.14 -36.76
N ILE A 479 -3.93 3.30 -35.98
CA ILE A 479 -3.96 4.10 -34.76
C ILE A 479 -3.72 5.54 -35.18
N ALA A 480 -4.80 6.29 -35.35
CA ALA A 480 -4.79 7.67 -35.81
C ALA A 480 -4.80 8.61 -34.60
N ARG A 481 -3.97 9.66 -34.64
CA ARG A 481 -3.78 10.62 -33.56
C ARG A 481 -3.83 12.05 -34.12
N GLU A 482 -4.51 12.92 -33.40
CA GLU A 482 -4.50 14.36 -33.63
C GLU A 482 -3.95 15.05 -32.40
N ASN A 483 -2.81 15.72 -32.56
CA ASN A 483 -2.14 16.44 -31.49
C ASN A 483 -2.29 17.93 -31.73
N TYR A 484 -2.64 18.68 -30.69
CA TYR A 484 -2.78 20.13 -30.71
C TYR A 484 -2.10 20.74 -29.50
N VAL A 485 -1.47 21.89 -29.69
CA VAL A 485 -1.14 22.80 -28.59
C VAL A 485 -2.23 23.87 -28.55
N ILE A 486 -2.96 23.95 -27.44
CA ILE A 486 -4.12 24.83 -27.29
C ILE A 486 -3.94 25.83 -26.16
N ASN A 487 -4.63 26.96 -26.28
CA ASN A 487 -4.80 27.92 -25.21
C ASN A 487 -6.00 27.55 -24.30
N ASN A 488 -6.18 28.26 -23.19
CA ASN A 488 -7.29 28.01 -22.25
C ASN A 488 -8.70 28.18 -22.86
N SER A 489 -8.82 28.84 -24.01
CA SER A 489 -10.06 29.04 -24.77
C SER A 489 -10.25 28.00 -25.89
N GLY A 490 -9.34 27.03 -26.05
CA GLY A 490 -9.41 26.01 -27.10
C GLY A 490 -8.82 26.43 -28.44
N GLY A 491 -8.25 27.64 -28.54
CA GLY A 491 -7.57 28.09 -29.76
C GLY A 491 -6.21 27.43 -29.92
N ILE A 492 -5.89 26.97 -31.13
CA ILE A 492 -4.59 26.37 -31.45
C ILE A 492 -3.50 27.46 -31.38
N LYS A 493 -2.43 27.18 -30.64
CA LYS A 493 -1.25 28.04 -30.50
C LYS A 493 -0.35 27.93 -31.73
N SER A 494 0.44 28.96 -32.01
CA SER A 494 1.50 28.93 -33.03
C SER A 494 2.89 28.96 -32.40
N VAL A 495 3.94 28.74 -33.21
CA VAL A 495 5.33 28.88 -32.78
C VAL A 495 5.60 30.27 -32.18
N ASP A 496 4.99 31.31 -32.74
CA ASP A 496 5.18 32.70 -32.31
C ASP A 496 4.68 32.97 -30.88
N ASP A 497 3.69 32.19 -30.41
CA ASP A 497 3.19 32.28 -29.04
C ASP A 497 4.25 31.90 -27.99
N PHE A 498 5.29 31.16 -28.38
CA PHE A 498 6.37 30.70 -27.50
C PHE A 498 7.70 31.43 -27.71
N THR A 499 7.88 32.10 -28.85
CA THR A 499 9.13 32.79 -29.19
C THR A 499 9.09 34.29 -28.91
N SER A 500 7.94 34.83 -28.52
CA SER A 500 7.79 36.24 -28.17
C SER A 500 8.62 36.62 -26.92
N SER A 501 9.55 37.56 -27.08
CA SER A 501 10.57 37.93 -26.09
C SER A 501 10.07 38.67 -24.85
N GLY A 502 8.75 38.89 -24.74
CA GLY A 502 8.13 39.66 -23.66
C GLY A 502 7.39 38.84 -22.60
N LEU A 503 7.26 37.52 -22.78
CA LEU A 503 6.49 36.66 -21.89
C LEU A 503 7.40 35.78 -21.03
N ASP A 504 7.10 35.72 -19.73
CA ASP A 504 7.71 34.77 -18.82
C ASP A 504 7.30 33.33 -19.19
N PRO A 505 8.24 32.37 -19.31
CA PRO A 505 7.94 31.00 -19.72
C PRO A 505 6.87 30.30 -18.87
N PHE A 506 6.80 30.58 -17.56
CA PHE A 506 5.81 29.97 -16.69
C PHE A 506 4.40 30.51 -16.95
N SER A 507 4.29 31.78 -17.31
CA SER A 507 3.02 32.41 -17.71
C SER A 507 2.50 31.80 -19.01
N VAL A 508 3.39 31.56 -19.99
CA VAL A 508 3.04 30.87 -21.24
C VAL A 508 2.52 29.45 -20.96
N LEU A 509 3.20 28.70 -20.09
CA LEU A 509 2.79 27.33 -19.74
C LEU A 509 1.44 27.27 -19.01
N LYS A 510 1.14 28.24 -18.13
CA LYS A 510 -0.16 28.33 -17.44
C LYS A 510 -1.35 28.59 -18.35
N GLU A 511 -1.10 29.08 -19.56
CA GLU A 511 -2.13 29.31 -20.58
C GLU A 511 -2.08 28.29 -21.71
N THR A 512 -1.23 27.28 -21.60
CA THR A 512 -1.00 26.27 -22.62
C THR A 512 -1.47 24.90 -22.14
N ALA A 513 -2.10 24.12 -23.01
CA ALA A 513 -2.38 22.70 -22.83
C ALA A 513 -1.98 21.93 -24.08
N GLY A 514 -1.59 20.67 -23.92
CA GLY A 514 -1.54 19.71 -25.01
C GLY A 514 -2.87 18.97 -25.08
N GLN A 515 -3.44 18.82 -26.27
CA GLN A 515 -4.58 17.96 -26.51
C GLN A 515 -4.18 16.85 -27.49
N THR A 516 -4.51 15.60 -27.18
CA THR A 516 -4.38 14.48 -28.11
C THR A 516 -5.69 13.74 -28.26
N ILE A 517 -6.09 13.46 -29.50
CA ILE A 517 -7.28 12.71 -29.83
C ILE A 517 -6.87 11.47 -30.58
N MET A 518 -7.28 10.30 -30.11
CA MET A 518 -6.89 9.01 -30.66
C MET A 518 -8.10 8.27 -31.20
N TYR A 519 -7.91 7.62 -32.34
CA TYR A 519 -8.92 6.84 -33.05
C TYR A 519 -8.33 5.51 -33.49
N VAL A 520 -9.20 4.50 -33.63
CA VAL A 520 -8.85 3.22 -34.26
C VAL A 520 -9.63 3.09 -35.55
N LYS A 521 -8.97 3.43 -36.66
CA LYS A 521 -9.56 3.45 -38.00
C LYS A 521 -9.34 2.13 -38.71
N LYS A 522 -10.27 1.79 -39.61
CA LYS A 522 -10.12 0.65 -40.52
C LYS A 522 -9.17 1.01 -41.66
N ALA A 523 -8.52 0.00 -42.25
CA ALA A 523 -7.88 0.16 -43.56
C ALA A 523 -8.94 0.20 -44.69
N ALA A 524 -8.93 1.28 -45.47
CA ALA A 524 -9.82 1.47 -46.62
C ALA A 524 -9.33 0.72 -47.88
N THR A 525 -8.01 0.56 -48.02
CA THR A 525 -7.38 -0.09 -49.17
C THR A 525 -6.37 -1.15 -48.72
N GLU A 526 -6.03 -2.07 -49.62
CA GLU A 526 -5.02 -3.09 -49.33
C GLU A 526 -3.62 -2.48 -49.14
N PRO A 527 -2.80 -3.06 -48.25
CA PRO A 527 -1.36 -2.78 -48.20
C PRO A 527 -0.73 -3.04 -49.56
N GLY A 528 0.31 -2.27 -49.91
CA GLY A 528 0.77 -2.14 -51.30
C GLY A 528 0.36 -0.82 -51.94
N THR A 529 -0.79 -0.28 -51.58
CA THR A 529 -1.31 0.96 -52.18
C THR A 529 -0.89 2.24 -51.44
N TRP A 530 -0.38 2.11 -50.21
CA TRP A 530 -0.08 3.22 -49.32
C TRP A 530 1.28 3.85 -49.63
N THR A 531 1.43 4.46 -50.79
CA THR A 531 2.71 5.05 -51.22
C THR A 531 2.81 6.52 -50.83
N THR A 532 4.01 7.01 -50.54
CA THR A 532 4.27 8.46 -50.48
C THR A 532 4.81 8.99 -51.80
N SER A 533 4.40 10.18 -52.20
CA SER A 533 5.00 10.94 -53.30
C SER A 533 5.67 12.22 -52.77
N LEU A 534 6.26 13.02 -53.65
CA LEU A 534 6.80 14.33 -53.30
C LEU A 534 5.93 15.43 -53.92
N ASN A 535 5.66 16.47 -53.16
CA ASN A 535 5.10 17.72 -53.66
C ASN A 535 6.15 18.48 -54.47
N ALA A 536 5.72 19.53 -55.19
CA ALA A 536 6.60 20.37 -55.99
C ALA A 536 7.69 21.09 -55.17
N ASP A 537 7.44 21.32 -53.88
CA ASP A 537 8.38 21.92 -52.92
C ASP A 537 9.34 20.90 -52.28
N GLY A 538 9.25 19.62 -52.67
CA GLY A 538 10.06 18.53 -52.11
C GLY A 538 9.54 17.93 -50.79
N SER A 539 8.43 18.45 -50.24
CA SER A 539 7.80 17.86 -49.05
C SER A 539 7.12 16.53 -49.39
N LYS A 540 7.04 15.62 -48.42
CA LYS A 540 6.35 14.34 -48.59
C LYS A 540 4.83 14.56 -48.71
N ASN A 541 4.23 13.87 -49.68
CA ASN A 541 2.80 13.84 -49.90
C ASN A 541 2.27 12.45 -49.52
N TYR A 542 1.37 12.43 -48.54
CA TYR A 542 0.77 11.21 -47.99
C TYR A 542 -0.64 10.95 -48.50
N SER A 543 -1.09 11.56 -49.61
CA SER A 543 -2.46 11.43 -50.12
C SER A 543 -2.91 9.98 -50.32
N ASN A 544 -2.07 9.13 -50.92
CA ASN A 544 -2.40 7.71 -51.10
C ASN A 544 -2.40 6.94 -49.77
N VAL A 545 -1.55 7.32 -48.82
CA VAL A 545 -1.56 6.72 -47.47
C VAL A 545 -2.84 7.11 -46.74
N TYR A 546 -3.20 8.39 -46.79
CA TYR A 546 -4.42 8.91 -46.18
C TYR A 546 -5.68 8.29 -46.79
N ALA A 547 -5.68 8.04 -48.11
CA ALA A 547 -6.75 7.30 -48.78
C ALA A 547 -6.86 5.83 -48.31
N GLY A 548 -5.79 5.28 -47.70
CA GLY A 548 -5.78 3.97 -47.06
C GLY A 548 -6.42 3.95 -45.66
N ILE A 549 -6.76 5.12 -45.10
CA ILE A 549 -7.39 5.26 -43.79
C ILE A 549 -8.89 5.50 -44.01
N ASP A 550 -9.71 4.57 -43.51
CA ASP A 550 -11.17 4.67 -43.63
C ASP A 550 -11.71 5.76 -42.69
N THR A 551 -12.82 6.38 -43.09
CA THR A 551 -13.55 7.29 -42.19
C THR A 551 -14.22 6.52 -41.06
N ALA A 552 -14.59 5.24 -41.30
CA ALA A 552 -15.16 4.35 -40.31
C ALA A 552 -14.14 3.85 -39.28
N ASP A 553 -14.61 3.75 -38.03
CA ASP A 553 -13.85 3.14 -36.94
C ASP A 553 -13.92 1.61 -37.06
N TRP A 554 -12.81 0.92 -36.73
CA TRP A 554 -12.71 -0.52 -36.90
C TRP A 554 -13.76 -1.29 -36.07
N PHE A 555 -13.90 -0.91 -34.79
CA PHE A 555 -14.78 -1.58 -33.83
C PHE A 555 -16.28 -1.42 -34.14
N VAL A 556 -16.68 -0.38 -34.87
CA VAL A 556 -18.07 -0.15 -35.29
C VAL A 556 -18.50 -1.17 -36.35
N THR A 557 -17.57 -1.55 -37.22
CA THR A 557 -17.83 -2.51 -38.31
C THR A 557 -17.74 -3.98 -37.88
N ALA A 558 -17.22 -4.25 -36.68
CA ALA A 558 -17.00 -5.61 -36.18
C ALA A 558 -18.29 -6.30 -35.66
N GLY A 559 -19.46 -5.64 -35.72
CA GLY A 559 -20.72 -6.19 -35.21
C GLY A 559 -20.72 -6.40 -33.68
N LEU A 560 -19.78 -5.77 -32.99
CA LEU A 560 -19.69 -5.81 -31.53
C LEU A 560 -20.80 -4.93 -30.93
N PRO A 561 -21.37 -5.29 -29.76
CA PRO A 561 -22.51 -4.59 -29.15
C PRO A 561 -22.20 -3.15 -28.67
N TYR A 562 -21.02 -2.61 -28.97
CA TYR A 562 -20.42 -1.42 -28.37
C TYR A 562 -20.02 -0.39 -29.46
N SER A 563 -20.85 -0.25 -30.50
CA SER A 563 -20.47 0.33 -31.80
C SER A 563 -20.48 1.87 -31.89
N SER A 564 -20.28 2.60 -30.79
CA SER A 564 -20.18 4.06 -30.79
C SER A 564 -19.20 4.56 -29.73
N GLY A 565 -18.53 5.69 -30.00
CA GLY A 565 -17.64 6.32 -29.02
C GLY A 565 -16.21 5.78 -28.97
N THR A 566 -15.73 5.19 -30.06
CA THR A 566 -14.39 4.56 -30.14
C THR A 566 -13.27 5.56 -30.39
N ASN A 567 -13.23 6.64 -29.61
CA ASN A 567 -12.15 7.61 -29.61
C ASN A 567 -11.77 8.01 -28.18
N ILE A 568 -10.54 8.48 -28.00
CA ILE A 568 -10.04 8.95 -26.71
C ILE A 568 -9.57 10.38 -26.88
N ASP A 569 -10.07 11.30 -26.07
CA ASP A 569 -9.77 12.73 -26.20
C ASP A 569 -9.18 13.26 -24.89
N LEU A 570 -7.86 13.42 -24.88
CA LEU A 570 -7.09 13.78 -23.68
C LEU A 570 -6.59 15.21 -23.78
N VAL A 571 -6.70 15.92 -22.68
CA VAL A 571 -6.06 17.22 -22.46
C VAL A 571 -5.08 17.05 -21.31
N ILE A 572 -3.84 17.46 -21.53
CA ILE A 572 -2.74 17.42 -20.56
C ILE A 572 -2.28 18.86 -20.33
N VAL A 573 -2.16 19.23 -19.07
CA VAL A 573 -1.65 20.54 -18.66
C VAL A 573 -0.23 20.40 -18.11
N PRO A 574 0.65 21.40 -18.28
CA PRO A 574 2.04 21.33 -17.79
C PRO A 574 2.15 21.59 -16.28
N ASP A 575 1.06 21.98 -15.62
CA ASP A 575 1.00 22.41 -14.22
C ASP A 575 1.60 21.39 -13.24
N LEU A 576 1.36 20.09 -13.46
CA LEU A 576 1.91 19.03 -12.60
C LEU A 576 3.44 18.93 -12.72
N ALA A 577 3.95 18.97 -13.96
CA ALA A 577 5.38 18.93 -14.22
C ALA A 577 6.07 20.18 -13.64
N LEU A 578 5.42 21.34 -13.76
CA LEU A 578 5.90 22.57 -13.14
C LEU A 578 5.97 22.46 -11.62
N ALA A 579 4.94 21.90 -10.98
CA ALA A 579 4.94 21.65 -9.54
C ALA A 579 6.05 20.66 -9.14
N ALA A 580 6.29 19.62 -9.94
CA ALA A 580 7.36 18.66 -9.72
C ALA A 580 8.75 19.32 -9.76
N VAL A 581 9.03 20.08 -10.83
CA VAL A 581 10.29 20.81 -10.99
C VAL A 581 10.50 21.77 -9.83
N GLN A 582 9.49 22.53 -9.44
CA GLN A 582 9.59 23.47 -8.31
C GLN A 582 9.94 22.79 -6.98
N ARG A 583 9.47 21.57 -6.74
CA ARG A 583 9.81 20.79 -5.54
C ARG A 583 11.20 20.15 -5.61
N MET A 584 11.67 19.79 -6.80
CA MET A 584 12.99 19.17 -7.01
C MET A 584 14.13 20.18 -7.16
N LEU A 585 13.84 21.44 -7.50
CA LEU A 585 14.84 22.51 -7.69
C LEU A 585 15.85 22.64 -6.54
N PRO A 586 15.45 22.62 -5.24
CA PRO A 586 16.41 22.71 -4.14
C PRO A 586 17.43 21.57 -4.12
N ALA A 587 17.03 20.36 -4.53
CA ALA A 587 17.90 19.19 -4.59
C ALA A 587 18.85 19.25 -5.80
N LEU A 588 18.35 19.70 -6.95
CA LEU A 588 19.17 19.88 -8.17
C LEU A 588 20.25 20.94 -7.98
N SER A 589 19.97 22.03 -7.27
CA SER A 589 20.97 23.05 -6.94
C SER A 589 22.06 22.50 -6.02
N ALA A 590 21.71 21.64 -5.07
CA ALA A 590 22.66 21.03 -4.13
C ALA A 590 23.54 19.92 -4.75
N MET A 591 23.18 19.39 -5.93
CA MET A 591 23.99 18.42 -6.68
C MET A 591 25.02 19.08 -7.61
N ASN A 592 24.84 20.37 -7.92
CA ASN A 592 25.74 21.16 -8.78
C ASN A 592 26.74 22.02 -7.98
N GLU A 593 26.68 21.99 -6.65
CA GLU A 593 27.70 22.49 -5.72
C GLU A 593 28.57 21.32 -5.23
#